data_AF-A0A3R7I7D5-F1
#
_entry.id   AF-A0A3R7I7D5-F1
#
_cell.length_a   1.000
_cell.length_b   1.000
_cell.length_c   1.000
_cell.angle_alpha   90.00
_cell.angle_beta   90.00
_cell.angle_gamma   90.00
#
_symmetry.space_group_name_H-M   'P 1'
#
loop_
_entity.id
_entity.type
_entity.pdbx_description
1 polymer ?
#
loop_
_entity_poly.entity_id
_entity_poly.type
_entity_poly.pdbx_seq_one_letter_code
_entity_poly.pdbx_strand_id
1 'polypeptide(L)'
;MKVTGQVARIMIDYLKAYVREGGYRAEGETGKILEIAFKDKTFCTWIDAYAEFIPKFQEKLKKILMNPSLPTEDEYLSIFQRGLLSAANMDKLEMFESRLKRALTLPFKEYVNLALEHLPEGTPIDIDIYITLDPFNTGMMRPGKVFFSIFMIEFTPEICSGLAHEFHHVGAMYWLEKNMKLKALKNSHEYGRILASLFTYFVTEGLANWYTSPMAISVVKDSEGAEAHNEAVRKLEKDKPKLLRHLQKLLRWICEKHQPVEEVRKEFNNLSVDTSGAGLPPGHFLSGYMVKVMDKSSDIPKKRIINLVKQPFDFFDLYNIAAKEEEKLENSLLEELRLIVNRWC
;
A
#
# COMPACT_ATOMS: atom_id res chain seq x y z
N MET A 1 9.01 -3.18 16.62
CA MET A 1 8.80 -4.16 15.53
C MET A 1 8.99 -5.61 15.98
N LYS A 2 7.87 -6.32 16.12
CA LYS A 2 7.82 -7.77 16.27
C LYS A 2 7.33 -8.41 14.96
N VAL A 3 7.94 -9.50 14.53
CA VAL A 3 7.44 -10.33 13.42
C VAL A 3 6.88 -11.62 14.02
N THR A 4 5.64 -11.98 13.67
CA THR A 4 4.99 -13.17 14.21
C THR A 4 4.30 -13.97 13.12
N GLY A 5 4.57 -15.28 13.09
CA GLY A 5 3.91 -16.23 12.21
C GLY A 5 2.80 -17.04 12.89
N GLN A 6 2.41 -16.65 14.11
CA GLN A 6 1.49 -17.43 14.92
C GLN A 6 0.12 -17.59 14.27
N VAL A 7 -0.38 -16.55 13.58
CA VAL A 7 -1.67 -16.61 12.87
C VAL A 7 -1.62 -17.66 11.75
N ALA A 8 -0.62 -17.59 10.87
CA ALA A 8 -0.44 -18.58 9.82
C ALA A 8 -0.22 -20.00 10.39
N ARG A 9 0.56 -20.14 11.47
CA ARG A 9 0.81 -21.43 12.13
C ARG A 9 -0.50 -22.07 12.62
N ILE A 10 -1.28 -21.33 13.40
CA ILE A 10 -2.58 -21.79 13.91
C ILE A 10 -3.48 -22.25 12.77
N MET A 11 -3.57 -21.48 11.68
CA MET A 11 -4.41 -21.81 10.53
C MET A 11 -3.92 -23.04 9.77
N ILE A 12 -2.61 -23.18 9.56
CA ILE A 12 -2.02 -24.37 8.93
C ILE A 12 -2.29 -25.61 9.79
N ASP A 13 -2.03 -25.53 11.09
CA ASP A 13 -2.24 -26.66 12.02
C ASP A 13 -3.72 -27.05 12.07
N TYR A 14 -4.61 -26.06 12.11
CA TYR A 14 -6.06 -26.28 12.01
C TYR A 14 -6.46 -27.02 10.73
N LEU A 15 -6.00 -26.54 9.57
CA LEU A 15 -6.36 -27.14 8.29
C LEU A 15 -5.76 -28.55 8.12
N LYS A 16 -4.56 -28.81 8.64
CA LYS A 16 -3.98 -30.16 8.68
C LYS A 16 -4.83 -31.12 9.52
N ALA A 17 -5.25 -30.69 10.70
CA ALA A 17 -6.16 -31.46 11.54
C ALA A 17 -7.50 -31.70 10.82
N TYR A 18 -8.06 -30.66 10.18
CA TYR A 18 -9.31 -30.75 9.42
C TYR A 18 -9.25 -31.80 8.31
N VAL A 19 -8.15 -31.83 7.53
CA VAL A 19 -7.95 -32.83 6.48
C VAL A 19 -7.84 -34.24 7.07
N ARG A 20 -7.06 -34.43 8.15
CA ARG A 20 -6.87 -35.74 8.80
C ARG A 20 -8.15 -36.28 9.42
N GLU A 21 -8.96 -35.43 10.02
CA GLU A 21 -10.20 -35.81 10.70
C GLU A 21 -11.41 -35.95 9.74
N GLY A 22 -11.23 -35.58 8.47
CA GLY A 22 -12.28 -35.57 7.45
C GLY A 22 -13.31 -34.46 7.64
N GLY A 23 -12.94 -33.38 8.32
CA GLY A 23 -13.83 -32.29 8.70
C GLY A 23 -13.62 -31.82 10.14
N TYR A 24 -14.43 -30.84 10.56
CA TYR A 24 -14.42 -30.34 11.93
C TYR A 24 -15.02 -31.35 12.90
N ARG A 25 -14.37 -31.53 14.07
CA ARG A 25 -14.83 -32.35 15.19
C ARG A 25 -14.69 -31.57 16.49
N ALA A 26 -15.80 -31.34 17.19
CA ALA A 26 -15.83 -30.54 18.41
C ALA A 26 -14.92 -31.12 19.52
N GLU A 27 -14.89 -32.44 19.67
CA GLU A 27 -14.02 -33.16 20.64
C GLU A 27 -12.67 -33.59 20.05
N GLY A 28 -12.44 -33.31 18.76
CA GLY A 28 -11.22 -33.65 18.02
C GLY A 28 -10.11 -32.62 18.14
N GLU A 29 -9.04 -32.83 17.37
CA GLU A 29 -7.91 -31.91 17.25
C GLU A 29 -8.35 -30.56 16.66
N THR A 30 -9.23 -30.57 15.66
CA THR A 30 -9.81 -29.33 15.08
C THR A 30 -10.55 -28.48 16.11
N GLY A 31 -11.38 -29.09 16.95
CA GLY A 31 -12.09 -28.42 18.05
C GLY A 31 -11.15 -27.74 19.04
N LYS A 32 -10.13 -28.48 19.50
CA LYS A 32 -9.12 -27.99 20.44
C LYS A 32 -8.31 -26.82 19.88
N ILE A 33 -7.86 -26.93 18.62
CA ILE A 33 -7.08 -25.86 17.97
C ILE A 33 -7.92 -24.59 17.86
N LEU A 34 -9.19 -24.67 17.42
CA LEU A 34 -10.04 -23.48 17.34
C LEU A 34 -10.30 -22.86 18.71
N GLU A 35 -10.53 -23.66 19.76
CA GLU A 35 -10.73 -23.12 21.10
C GLU A 35 -9.53 -22.30 21.59
N ILE A 36 -8.31 -22.79 21.32
CA ILE A 36 -7.07 -22.09 21.65
C ILE A 36 -6.90 -20.86 20.75
N ALA A 37 -7.15 -20.99 19.44
CA ALA A 37 -6.99 -19.93 18.46
C ALA A 37 -7.80 -18.68 18.82
N PHE A 38 -9.08 -18.84 19.17
CA PHE A 38 -9.94 -17.70 19.54
C PHE A 38 -9.66 -17.11 20.94
N LYS A 39 -8.68 -17.66 21.67
CA LYS A 39 -8.10 -17.08 22.90
C LYS A 39 -6.69 -16.52 22.66
N ASP A 40 -6.07 -16.80 21.50
CA ASP A 40 -4.75 -16.32 21.15
C ASP A 40 -4.80 -14.85 20.72
N LYS A 41 -4.02 -14.00 21.41
CA LYS A 41 -3.98 -12.56 21.16
C LYS A 41 -3.58 -12.22 19.73
N THR A 42 -2.65 -12.97 19.14
CA THR A 42 -2.15 -12.71 17.78
C THR A 42 -3.21 -13.03 16.75
N PHE A 43 -3.90 -14.17 16.93
CA PHE A 43 -5.01 -14.59 16.09
C PHE A 43 -6.19 -13.62 16.16
N CYS A 44 -6.60 -13.22 17.36
CA CYS A 44 -7.63 -12.19 17.54
C CYS A 44 -7.25 -10.85 16.91
N THR A 45 -5.98 -10.45 16.99
CA THR A 45 -5.50 -9.21 16.35
C THR A 45 -5.71 -9.19 14.84
N TRP A 46 -5.53 -10.34 14.16
CA TRP A 46 -5.82 -10.47 12.73
C TRP A 46 -7.32 -10.41 12.44
N ILE A 47 -8.14 -11.11 13.23
CA ILE A 47 -9.60 -11.09 13.09
C ILE A 47 -10.15 -9.67 13.28
N ASP A 48 -9.68 -8.97 14.31
CA ASP A 48 -10.13 -7.62 14.65
C ASP A 48 -9.80 -6.61 13.55
N ALA A 49 -8.73 -6.85 12.77
CA ALA A 49 -8.41 -6.01 11.63
C ALA A 49 -9.51 -6.06 10.55
N TYR A 50 -10.32 -7.11 10.47
CA TYR A 50 -11.48 -7.20 9.57
C TYR A 50 -12.77 -6.64 10.16
N ALA A 51 -12.83 -6.34 11.45
CA ALA A 51 -14.07 -5.95 12.13
C ALA A 51 -14.68 -4.65 11.60
N GLU A 52 -13.85 -3.75 11.05
CA GLU A 52 -14.29 -2.50 10.42
C GLU A 52 -15.00 -2.74 9.08
N PHE A 53 -14.72 -3.85 8.39
CA PHE A 53 -15.28 -4.16 7.07
C PHE A 53 -16.37 -5.22 7.12
N ILE A 54 -16.24 -6.17 8.04
CA ILE A 54 -17.16 -7.30 8.17
C ILE A 54 -17.69 -7.31 9.61
N PRO A 55 -18.89 -6.79 9.84
CA PRO A 55 -19.49 -6.79 11.17
C PRO A 55 -19.57 -8.20 11.74
N LYS A 56 -19.17 -8.35 13.01
CA LYS A 56 -19.13 -9.64 13.74
C LYS A 56 -18.24 -10.68 13.04
N PHE A 57 -17.13 -10.26 12.41
CA PHE A 57 -16.24 -11.15 11.67
C PHE A 57 -15.76 -12.35 12.49
N GLN A 58 -15.43 -12.16 13.77
CA GLN A 58 -15.01 -13.25 14.64
C GLN A 58 -16.03 -14.41 14.70
N GLU A 59 -17.30 -14.09 14.92
CA GLU A 59 -18.38 -15.08 14.98
C GLU A 59 -18.59 -15.75 13.62
N LYS A 60 -18.53 -14.97 12.54
CA LYS A 60 -18.69 -15.43 11.15
C LYS A 60 -17.55 -16.36 10.74
N LEU A 61 -16.30 -15.98 11.00
CA LEU A 61 -15.11 -16.78 10.72
C LEU A 61 -15.14 -18.09 11.50
N LYS A 62 -15.53 -18.06 12.79
CA LYS A 62 -15.68 -19.29 13.59
C LYS A 62 -16.65 -20.28 12.94
N LYS A 63 -17.81 -19.81 12.48
CA LYS A 63 -18.80 -20.65 11.77
C LYS A 63 -18.23 -21.21 10.47
N ILE A 64 -17.52 -20.41 9.68
CA ILE A 64 -16.86 -20.85 8.45
C ILE A 64 -15.82 -21.92 8.74
N LEU A 65 -14.98 -21.74 9.77
CA LEU A 65 -13.98 -22.73 10.13
C LEU A 65 -14.64 -24.05 10.53
N MET A 66 -15.70 -24.01 11.33
CA MET A 66 -16.44 -25.21 11.75
C MET A 66 -17.15 -25.92 10.59
N ASN A 67 -17.57 -25.20 9.56
CA ASN A 67 -18.24 -25.79 8.40
C ASN A 67 -17.94 -25.02 7.11
N PRO A 68 -16.73 -25.19 6.53
CA PRO A 68 -16.32 -24.44 5.36
C PRO A 68 -17.05 -24.91 4.10
N SER A 69 -17.82 -25.99 4.13
CA SER A 69 -18.62 -26.45 2.99
C SER A 69 -20.04 -25.85 2.97
N LEU A 70 -20.50 -25.21 4.05
CA LEU A 70 -21.83 -24.63 4.12
C LEU A 70 -21.92 -23.34 3.30
N PRO A 71 -22.75 -23.26 2.24
CA PRO A 71 -22.83 -22.07 1.41
C PRO A 71 -23.22 -20.83 2.23
N THR A 72 -22.69 -19.68 1.84
CA THR A 72 -23.05 -18.38 2.41
C THR A 72 -23.47 -17.43 1.29
N GLU A 73 -24.50 -16.64 1.55
CA GLU A 73 -24.95 -15.56 0.67
C GLU A 73 -24.11 -14.28 0.85
N ASP A 74 -23.25 -14.22 1.88
CA ASP A 74 -22.35 -13.09 2.12
C ASP A 74 -21.11 -13.20 1.24
N GLU A 75 -20.98 -12.30 0.25
CA GLU A 75 -19.91 -12.33 -0.75
C GLU A 75 -18.51 -12.34 -0.12
N TYR A 76 -18.28 -11.56 0.94
CA TYR A 76 -16.98 -11.51 1.60
C TYR A 76 -16.65 -12.82 2.31
N LEU A 77 -17.64 -13.43 2.97
CA LEU A 77 -17.48 -14.73 3.60
C LEU A 77 -17.26 -15.85 2.59
N SER A 78 -17.83 -15.75 1.40
CA SER A 78 -17.63 -16.72 0.32
C SER A 78 -16.17 -16.81 -0.13
N ILE A 79 -15.40 -15.71 -0.03
CA ILE A 79 -13.97 -15.67 -0.36
C ILE A 79 -13.19 -16.48 0.68
N PHE A 80 -13.43 -16.23 1.97
CA PHE A 80 -12.82 -17.00 3.06
C PHE A 80 -13.15 -18.49 2.94
N GLN A 81 -14.41 -18.80 2.70
CA GLN A 81 -14.89 -20.16 2.54
C GLN A 81 -14.17 -20.90 1.40
N ARG A 82 -14.21 -20.34 0.18
CA ARG A 82 -13.57 -20.96 -1.00
C ARG A 82 -12.06 -21.08 -0.81
N GLY A 83 -11.43 -20.06 -0.24
CA GLY A 83 -10.01 -20.07 0.05
C GLY A 83 -9.61 -21.18 1.01
N LEU A 84 -10.26 -21.25 2.17
CA LEU A 84 -9.99 -22.27 3.19
C LEU A 84 -10.25 -23.68 2.68
N LEU A 85 -11.36 -23.91 1.95
CA LEU A 85 -11.62 -25.19 1.28
C LEU A 85 -10.52 -25.53 0.28
N SER A 86 -10.11 -24.57 -0.54
CA SER A 86 -9.08 -24.80 -1.55
C SER A 86 -7.72 -25.12 -0.92
N ALA A 87 -7.48 -24.67 0.32
CA ALA A 87 -6.25 -24.91 1.07
C ALA A 87 -6.30 -26.19 1.92
N ALA A 88 -7.45 -26.82 2.11
CA ALA A 88 -7.62 -28.08 2.83
C ALA A 88 -7.10 -29.28 2.01
N ASN A 89 -5.83 -29.23 1.65
CA ASN A 89 -5.10 -30.24 0.88
C ASN A 89 -3.66 -30.33 1.43
N MET A 90 -3.15 -31.55 1.66
CA MET A 90 -1.85 -31.74 2.34
C MET A 90 -0.69 -31.10 1.57
N ASP A 91 -0.62 -31.23 0.26
CA ASP A 91 0.46 -30.67 -0.57
C ASP A 91 0.49 -29.13 -0.46
N LYS A 92 -0.69 -28.49 -0.50
CA LYS A 92 -0.80 -27.03 -0.31
C LYS A 92 -0.40 -26.61 1.10
N LEU A 93 -0.75 -27.39 2.12
CA LEU A 93 -0.40 -27.09 3.51
C LEU A 93 1.11 -27.20 3.74
N GLU A 94 1.78 -28.18 3.13
CA GLU A 94 3.25 -28.28 3.13
C GLU A 94 3.90 -27.10 2.41
N MET A 95 3.34 -26.68 1.27
CA MET A 95 3.76 -25.45 0.58
C MET A 95 3.62 -24.22 1.49
N PHE A 96 2.49 -24.06 2.19
CA PHE A 96 2.29 -22.94 3.11
C PHE A 96 3.26 -22.98 4.30
N GLU A 97 3.61 -24.15 4.83
CA GLU A 97 4.65 -24.24 5.86
C GLU A 97 6.02 -23.78 5.36
N SER A 98 6.38 -24.17 4.13
CA SER A 98 7.61 -23.70 3.49
C SER A 98 7.59 -22.19 3.30
N ARG A 99 6.47 -21.62 2.83
CA ARG A 99 6.30 -20.16 2.70
C ARG A 99 6.37 -19.45 4.04
N LEU A 100 5.75 -19.99 5.09
CA LEU A 100 5.81 -19.43 6.44
C LEU A 100 7.25 -19.40 6.97
N LYS A 101 8.00 -20.51 6.82
CA LYS A 101 9.41 -20.57 7.22
C LYS A 101 10.22 -19.49 6.52
N ARG A 102 10.05 -19.35 5.20
CA ARG A 102 10.74 -18.32 4.39
C ARG A 102 10.35 -16.90 4.79
N ALA A 103 9.05 -16.64 4.96
CA ALA A 103 8.56 -15.34 5.39
C ALA A 103 9.15 -14.91 6.74
N LEU A 104 9.29 -15.85 7.69
CA LEU A 104 9.89 -15.57 9.00
C LEU A 104 11.40 -15.35 8.97
N THR A 105 12.08 -15.76 7.90
CA THR A 105 13.52 -15.50 7.71
C THR A 105 13.81 -14.22 6.95
N LEU A 106 12.78 -13.51 6.47
CA LEU A 106 12.97 -12.27 5.72
C LEU A 106 13.61 -11.19 6.61
N PRO A 107 14.51 -10.38 6.05
CA PRO A 107 15.19 -9.34 6.79
C PRO A 107 14.31 -8.09 6.91
N PHE A 108 13.14 -8.18 7.56
CA PHE A 108 12.20 -7.05 7.70
C PHE A 108 12.86 -5.79 8.27
N LYS A 109 13.84 -5.95 9.16
CA LYS A 109 14.60 -4.83 9.72
C LYS A 109 15.43 -4.12 8.65
N GLU A 110 15.97 -4.83 7.67
CA GLU A 110 16.69 -4.22 6.55
C GLU A 110 15.74 -3.43 5.66
N TYR A 111 14.53 -3.93 5.39
CA TYR A 111 13.52 -3.16 4.63
C TYR A 111 13.03 -1.92 5.37
N VAL A 112 12.87 -2.00 6.70
CA VAL A 112 12.57 -0.82 7.54
C VAL A 112 13.73 0.16 7.52
N ASN A 113 14.98 -0.30 7.66
CA ASN A 113 16.15 0.56 7.59
C ASN A 113 16.25 1.26 6.22
N LEU A 114 16.02 0.52 5.13
CA LEU A 114 15.97 1.07 3.78
C LEU A 114 14.89 2.17 3.68
N ALA A 115 13.68 1.93 4.19
CA ALA A 115 12.65 2.97 4.22
C ALA A 115 13.10 4.21 5.03
N LEU A 116 13.72 4.01 6.20
CA LEU A 116 14.21 5.08 7.07
C LEU A 116 15.34 5.91 6.46
N GLU A 117 16.19 5.33 5.61
CA GLU A 117 17.23 6.07 4.85
C GLU A 117 16.64 7.15 3.93
N HIS A 118 15.37 7.00 3.56
CA HIS A 118 14.64 7.88 2.66
C HIS A 118 13.48 8.61 3.34
N LEU A 119 13.52 8.69 4.67
CA LEU A 119 12.62 9.46 5.52
C LEU A 119 13.43 10.46 6.35
N PRO A 120 12.80 11.52 6.87
CA PRO A 120 13.50 12.47 7.72
C PRO A 120 14.13 11.81 8.93
N GLU A 121 15.23 12.38 9.41
CA GLU A 121 15.89 11.89 10.63
C GLU A 121 14.93 11.86 11.82
N GLY A 122 15.00 10.79 12.61
CA GLY A 122 14.14 10.55 13.77
C GLY A 122 12.71 10.09 13.42
N THR A 123 12.42 9.71 12.17
CA THR A 123 11.13 9.11 11.82
C THR A 123 10.97 7.75 12.50
N PRO A 124 9.91 7.52 13.30
CA PRO A 124 9.62 6.20 13.83
C PRO A 124 8.88 5.37 12.79
N ILE A 125 9.33 4.13 12.58
CA ILE A 125 8.52 3.06 11.98
C ILE A 125 8.36 1.99 13.05
N ASP A 126 7.30 2.09 13.83
CA ASP A 126 6.95 1.09 14.83
C ASP A 126 5.70 0.34 14.39
N ILE A 127 5.95 -0.83 13.82
CA ILE A 127 4.94 -1.72 13.27
C ILE A 127 5.19 -3.14 13.76
N ASP A 128 4.12 -3.85 14.07
CA ASP A 128 4.15 -5.29 14.23
C ASP A 128 3.70 -5.97 12.95
N ILE A 129 4.44 -7.00 12.55
CA ILE A 129 4.23 -7.72 11.30
C ILE A 129 3.65 -9.09 11.60
N TYR A 130 2.49 -9.37 11.01
CA TYR A 130 1.72 -10.59 11.20
C TYR A 130 1.73 -11.38 9.89
N ILE A 131 2.39 -12.52 9.88
CA ILE A 131 2.30 -13.45 8.75
C ILE A 131 1.04 -14.31 8.93
N THR A 132 0.12 -14.20 7.97
CA THR A 132 -1.21 -14.80 8.02
C THR A 132 -1.39 -15.85 6.93
N LEU A 133 -2.38 -16.73 7.10
CA LEU A 133 -2.89 -17.58 6.04
C LEU A 133 -4.29 -17.06 5.66
N ASP A 134 -4.30 -16.01 4.84
CA ASP A 134 -5.49 -15.20 4.58
C ASP A 134 -5.88 -15.25 3.10
N PRO A 135 -7.01 -15.88 2.74
CA PRO A 135 -7.46 -15.99 1.35
C PRO A 135 -8.08 -14.71 0.79
N PHE A 136 -8.27 -13.67 1.60
CA PHE A 136 -8.99 -12.46 1.19
C PHE A 136 -8.05 -11.38 0.66
N ASN A 137 -6.95 -11.10 1.36
CA ASN A 137 -5.98 -10.07 0.98
C ASN A 137 -4.56 -10.62 0.92
N THR A 138 -3.76 -10.09 -0.01
CA THR A 138 -2.30 -10.31 -0.08
C THR A 138 -1.57 -9.63 1.08
N GLY A 139 -2.04 -8.43 1.44
CA GLY A 139 -1.61 -7.71 2.63
C GLY A 139 -2.66 -6.72 3.12
N MET A 140 -2.56 -6.31 4.38
CA MET A 140 -3.45 -5.32 4.99
C MET A 140 -2.68 -4.48 5.99
N MET A 141 -2.90 -3.16 5.98
CA MET A 141 -2.32 -2.23 6.94
C MET A 141 -3.36 -1.71 7.93
N ARG A 142 -2.95 -1.60 9.19
CA ARG A 142 -3.69 -0.96 10.29
C ARG A 142 -2.72 -0.12 11.13
N PRO A 143 -3.21 0.82 11.95
CA PRO A 143 -2.34 1.59 12.84
C PRO A 143 -1.42 0.67 13.67
N GLY A 144 -0.11 0.81 13.43
CA GLY A 144 0.96 0.02 14.07
C GLY A 144 1.02 -1.46 13.70
N LYS A 145 0.29 -1.93 12.68
CA LYS A 145 0.21 -3.35 12.32
C LYS A 145 0.16 -3.56 10.82
N VAL A 146 0.91 -4.55 10.35
CA VAL A 146 0.86 -5.00 8.96
C VAL A 146 0.62 -6.50 8.92
N PHE A 147 -0.31 -6.92 8.08
CA PHE A 147 -0.67 -8.32 7.86
C PHE A 147 -0.23 -8.72 6.46
N PHE A 148 0.45 -9.86 6.34
CA PHE A 148 0.99 -10.37 5.10
C PHE A 148 0.59 -11.83 4.91
N SER A 149 -0.14 -12.10 3.82
CA SER A 149 -0.69 -13.43 3.57
C SER A 149 0.24 -14.28 2.72
N ILE A 150 0.65 -15.43 3.24
CA ILE A 150 1.36 -16.46 2.46
C ILE A 150 0.41 -17.27 1.56
N PHE A 151 -0.90 -17.02 1.65
CA PHE A 151 -1.92 -17.73 0.88
C PHE A 151 -1.80 -17.38 -0.60
N MET A 152 -1.83 -16.09 -0.90
CA MET A 152 -1.90 -15.56 -2.26
C MET A 152 -0.53 -15.32 -2.88
N ILE A 153 0.48 -15.02 -2.05
CA ILE A 153 1.81 -14.60 -2.51
C ILE A 153 2.90 -15.42 -1.82
N GLU A 154 3.94 -15.73 -2.59
CA GLU A 154 5.20 -16.24 -2.09
C GLU A 154 6.17 -15.08 -1.90
N PHE A 155 6.67 -14.87 -0.68
CA PHE A 155 7.61 -13.78 -0.44
C PHE A 155 8.98 -14.10 -1.06
N THR A 156 9.25 -13.53 -2.23
CA THR A 156 10.58 -13.50 -2.87
C THR A 156 11.27 -12.16 -2.57
N PRO A 157 12.61 -12.05 -2.72
CA PRO A 157 13.32 -10.78 -2.54
C PRO A 157 12.72 -9.61 -3.34
N GLU A 158 12.23 -9.87 -4.55
CA GLU A 158 11.61 -8.87 -5.44
C GLU A 158 10.28 -8.37 -4.87
N ILE A 159 9.42 -9.28 -4.40
CA ILE A 159 8.18 -8.93 -3.68
C ILE A 159 8.50 -8.19 -2.38
N CYS A 160 9.60 -8.56 -1.74
CA CYS A 160 10.03 -7.93 -0.50
C CYS A 160 10.56 -6.51 -0.69
N SER A 161 10.98 -6.10 -1.89
CA SER A 161 11.28 -4.69 -2.19
C SER A 161 10.05 -3.79 -2.02
N GLY A 162 8.86 -4.31 -2.33
CA GLY A 162 7.58 -3.64 -2.05
C GLY A 162 7.33 -3.43 -0.55
N LEU A 163 7.95 -4.21 0.34
CA LEU A 163 7.78 -4.00 1.79
C LEU A 163 8.44 -2.70 2.26
N ALA A 164 9.61 -2.35 1.72
CA ALA A 164 10.25 -1.08 2.04
C ALA A 164 9.42 0.11 1.56
N HIS A 165 8.71 -0.03 0.44
CA HIS A 165 7.74 0.94 -0.06
C HIS A 165 6.59 1.15 0.93
N GLU A 166 5.96 0.08 1.40
CA GLU A 166 4.89 0.19 2.39
C GLU A 166 5.39 0.78 3.72
N PHE A 167 6.59 0.41 4.17
CA PHE A 167 7.19 0.98 5.38
C PHE A 167 7.52 2.47 5.20
N HIS A 168 7.91 2.90 3.99
CA HIS A 168 8.09 4.31 3.68
C HIS A 168 6.79 5.08 3.87
N HIS A 169 5.66 4.56 3.37
CA HIS A 169 4.35 5.17 3.60
C HIS A 169 4.00 5.31 5.08
N VAL A 170 4.25 4.28 5.89
CA VAL A 170 4.03 4.34 7.34
C VAL A 170 4.83 5.49 7.97
N GLY A 171 6.12 5.59 7.65
CA GLY A 171 6.98 6.65 8.18
C GLY A 171 6.64 8.04 7.63
N ALA A 172 6.22 8.15 6.36
CA ALA A 172 5.80 9.41 5.76
C ALA A 172 4.51 9.93 6.41
N MET A 173 3.56 9.05 6.68
CA MET A 173 2.29 9.39 7.32
C MET A 173 2.48 9.95 8.73
N TYR A 174 3.46 9.47 9.49
CA TYR A 174 3.81 10.05 10.79
C TYR A 174 4.06 11.57 10.74
N TRP A 175 4.68 12.06 9.66
CA TRP A 175 4.94 13.50 9.47
C TRP A 175 3.74 14.23 8.86
N LEU A 176 3.13 13.64 7.83
CA LEU A 176 1.99 14.25 7.13
C LEU A 176 0.79 14.44 8.07
N GLU A 177 0.53 13.50 8.98
CA GLU A 177 -0.49 13.62 10.02
C GLU A 177 -0.18 14.70 11.06
N LYS A 178 1.03 15.23 11.11
CA LYS A 178 1.40 16.36 12.00
C LYS A 178 1.39 17.69 11.26
N ASN A 179 1.26 17.70 9.93
CA ASN A 179 1.27 18.91 9.13
C ASN A 179 -0.06 19.68 9.27
N MET A 180 -0.01 20.86 9.89
CA MET A 180 -1.19 21.67 10.19
C MET A 180 -1.89 22.20 8.93
N LYS A 181 -1.12 22.61 7.92
CA LYS A 181 -1.68 23.07 6.63
C LYS A 181 -2.41 21.93 5.92
N LEU A 182 -1.81 20.73 5.89
CA LEU A 182 -2.44 19.56 5.30
C LEU A 182 -3.75 19.18 6.01
N LYS A 183 -3.77 19.26 7.36
CA LYS A 183 -5.00 19.07 8.15
C LYS A 183 -6.07 20.10 7.82
N ALA A 184 -5.70 21.38 7.72
CA ALA A 184 -6.64 22.44 7.40
C ALA A 184 -7.28 22.23 6.01
N LEU A 185 -6.48 21.87 5.00
CA LEU A 185 -6.99 21.52 3.67
C LEU A 185 -7.96 20.33 3.71
N LYS A 186 -7.60 19.23 4.39
CA LYS A 186 -8.45 18.04 4.54
C LYS A 186 -9.81 18.37 5.21
N ASN A 187 -9.84 19.38 6.07
CA ASN A 187 -11.03 19.80 6.80
C ASN A 187 -11.79 20.99 6.18
N SER A 188 -11.33 21.52 5.04
CA SER A 188 -11.97 22.64 4.36
C SER A 188 -13.11 22.16 3.44
N HIS A 189 -13.11 22.55 2.17
CA HIS A 189 -14.06 22.14 1.16
C HIS A 189 -13.49 21.05 0.25
N GLU A 190 -14.30 20.52 -0.67
CA GLU A 190 -13.93 19.39 -1.51
C GLU A 190 -12.65 19.62 -2.33
N TYR A 191 -12.47 20.78 -2.97
CA TYR A 191 -11.22 21.09 -3.68
C TYR A 191 -9.99 21.08 -2.77
N GLY A 192 -10.13 21.53 -1.51
CA GLY A 192 -9.04 21.47 -0.53
C GLY A 192 -8.70 20.03 -0.14
N ARG A 193 -9.72 19.16 -0.02
CA ARG A 193 -9.53 17.72 0.20
C ARG A 193 -8.81 17.05 -0.96
N ILE A 194 -9.20 17.35 -2.20
CA ILE A 194 -8.55 16.85 -3.41
C ILE A 194 -7.10 17.34 -3.45
N LEU A 195 -6.86 18.64 -3.16
CA LEU A 195 -5.51 19.20 -3.13
C LEU A 195 -4.61 18.55 -2.07
N ALA A 196 -5.12 18.35 -0.86
CA ALA A 196 -4.40 17.64 0.19
C ALA A 196 -4.08 16.19 -0.20
N SER A 197 -5.01 15.53 -0.89
CA SER A 197 -4.84 14.15 -1.39
C SER A 197 -3.77 14.11 -2.49
N LEU A 198 -3.78 15.08 -3.42
CA LEU A 198 -2.79 15.21 -4.47
C LEU A 198 -1.37 15.39 -3.91
N PHE A 199 -1.17 16.33 -2.99
CA PHE A 199 0.13 16.54 -2.36
C PHE A 199 0.58 15.33 -1.55
N THR A 200 -0.32 14.72 -0.76
CA THR A 200 0.00 13.50 -0.01
C THR A 200 0.46 12.42 -0.98
N TYR A 201 -0.33 12.13 -2.01
CA TYR A 201 -0.06 11.11 -3.01
C TYR A 201 1.27 11.33 -3.74
N PHE A 202 1.51 12.52 -4.31
CA PHE A 202 2.74 12.79 -5.04
C PHE A 202 4.00 12.67 -4.17
N VAL A 203 3.90 13.08 -2.90
CA VAL A 203 5.01 12.97 -1.96
C VAL A 203 5.24 11.51 -1.55
N THR A 204 4.21 10.79 -1.12
CA THR A 204 4.36 9.43 -0.61
C THR A 204 4.72 8.45 -1.71
N GLU A 205 3.97 8.45 -2.81
CA GLU A 205 4.21 7.57 -3.95
C GLU A 205 5.51 7.93 -4.67
N GLY A 206 5.81 9.22 -4.82
CA GLY A 206 7.00 9.64 -5.54
C GLY A 206 8.28 9.21 -4.81
N LEU A 207 8.36 9.44 -3.50
CA LEU A 207 9.51 9.06 -2.70
C LEU A 207 9.63 7.54 -2.56
N ALA A 208 8.53 6.83 -2.26
CA ALA A 208 8.55 5.39 -2.09
C ALA A 208 8.92 4.67 -3.40
N ASN A 209 8.28 5.03 -4.52
CA ASN A 209 8.60 4.43 -5.82
C ASN A 209 10.03 4.73 -6.26
N TRP A 210 10.55 5.95 -6.09
CA TRP A 210 11.91 6.24 -6.54
C TRP A 210 12.99 5.57 -5.68
N TYR A 211 12.84 5.61 -4.36
CA TYR A 211 13.92 5.22 -3.45
C TYR A 211 13.84 3.78 -2.93
N THR A 212 12.64 3.23 -2.81
CA THR A 212 12.46 1.91 -2.18
C THR A 212 11.98 0.83 -3.14
N SER A 213 11.26 1.21 -4.20
CA SER A 213 10.76 0.28 -5.22
C SER A 213 10.92 0.82 -6.66
N PRO A 214 12.13 1.24 -7.10
CA PRO A 214 12.34 1.87 -8.41
C PRO A 214 11.90 1.02 -9.61
N MET A 215 11.86 -0.29 -9.43
CA MET A 215 11.36 -1.25 -10.42
C MET A 215 9.86 -1.07 -10.72
N ALA A 216 9.06 -0.55 -9.79
CA ALA A 216 7.64 -0.26 -10.00
C ALA A 216 7.41 0.81 -11.08
N ILE A 217 8.39 1.67 -11.34
CA ILE A 217 8.27 2.78 -12.30
C ILE A 217 9.32 2.72 -13.42
N SER A 218 10.06 1.61 -13.52
CA SER A 218 11.16 1.41 -14.47
C SER A 218 11.04 0.07 -15.17
N VAL A 219 11.58 -0.01 -16.39
CA VAL A 219 11.69 -1.27 -17.12
C VAL A 219 12.59 -2.23 -16.36
N VAL A 220 12.10 -3.44 -16.11
CA VAL A 220 12.81 -4.52 -15.43
C VAL A 220 13.34 -5.51 -16.48
N LYS A 221 14.63 -5.83 -16.40
CA LYS A 221 15.25 -6.86 -17.24
C LYS A 221 15.17 -8.21 -16.53
N ASP A 222 15.09 -9.28 -17.30
CA ASP A 222 15.30 -10.66 -16.85
C ASP A 222 14.31 -11.17 -15.78
N SER A 223 13.10 -10.59 -15.71
CA SER A 223 12.00 -11.08 -14.88
C SER A 223 10.95 -11.76 -15.77
N GLU A 224 10.69 -13.04 -15.49
CA GLU A 224 9.64 -13.81 -16.15
C GLU A 224 8.27 -13.11 -15.94
N GLY A 225 7.50 -12.92 -17.00
CA GLY A 225 6.20 -12.22 -16.95
C GLY A 225 6.25 -10.68 -16.88
N ALA A 226 7.44 -10.04 -16.91
CA ALA A 226 7.56 -8.59 -16.77
C ALA A 226 7.22 -7.77 -18.05
N GLU A 227 6.94 -8.40 -19.18
CA GLU A 227 6.74 -7.66 -20.44
C GLU A 227 5.51 -6.75 -20.40
N ALA A 228 4.42 -7.19 -19.77
CA ALA A 228 3.22 -6.36 -19.60
C ALA A 228 3.52 -5.11 -18.75
N HIS A 229 4.28 -5.26 -17.67
CA HIS A 229 4.76 -4.14 -16.84
C HIS A 229 5.67 -3.20 -17.65
N ASN A 230 6.66 -3.77 -18.35
CA ASN A 230 7.60 -3.00 -19.15
C ASN A 230 6.91 -2.19 -20.26
N GLU A 231 5.90 -2.78 -20.92
CA GLU A 231 5.11 -2.08 -21.92
C GLU A 231 4.30 -0.93 -21.31
N ALA A 232 3.70 -1.14 -20.13
CA ALA A 232 3.02 -0.08 -19.39
C ALA A 232 3.98 1.07 -19.03
N VAL A 233 5.17 0.77 -18.52
CA VAL A 233 6.21 1.76 -18.20
C VAL A 233 6.62 2.54 -19.46
N ARG A 234 6.96 1.87 -20.56
CA ARG A 234 7.37 2.53 -21.82
C ARG A 234 6.27 3.44 -22.38
N LYS A 235 5.01 3.02 -22.27
CA LYS A 235 3.87 3.84 -22.66
C LYS A 235 3.78 5.11 -21.81
N LEU A 236 3.92 5.00 -20.49
CA LEU A 236 3.90 6.16 -19.59
C LEU A 236 5.12 7.08 -19.81
N GLU A 237 6.30 6.53 -20.10
CA GLU A 237 7.49 7.32 -20.50
C GLU A 237 7.21 8.14 -21.76
N LYS A 238 6.57 7.53 -22.77
CA LYS A 238 6.17 8.23 -24.00
C LYS A 238 5.09 9.27 -23.77
N ASP A 239 4.12 8.97 -22.91
CA ASP A 239 2.98 9.85 -22.61
C ASP A 239 3.30 10.90 -21.52
N LYS A 240 4.51 10.91 -20.96
CA LYS A 240 4.95 11.84 -19.91
C LYS A 240 4.62 13.32 -20.17
N PRO A 241 4.83 13.90 -21.38
CA PRO A 241 4.42 15.28 -21.64
C PRO A 241 2.90 15.51 -21.50
N LYS A 242 2.09 14.51 -21.84
CA LYS A 242 0.64 14.57 -21.63
C LYS A 242 0.28 14.48 -20.15
N LEU A 243 0.98 13.63 -19.40
CA LEU A 243 0.79 13.50 -17.94
C LEU A 243 1.12 14.79 -17.20
N LEU A 244 2.21 15.48 -17.55
CA LEU A 244 2.55 16.79 -16.99
C LEU A 244 1.48 17.85 -17.32
N ARG A 245 0.97 17.88 -18.56
CA ARG A 245 -0.14 18.77 -18.93
C ARG A 245 -1.43 18.44 -18.17
N HIS A 246 -1.72 17.15 -17.97
CA HIS A 246 -2.86 16.72 -17.18
C HIS A 246 -2.72 17.18 -15.72
N LEU A 247 -1.56 16.98 -15.09
CA LEU A 247 -1.29 17.49 -13.74
C LEU A 247 -1.50 19.01 -13.64
N GLN A 248 -0.98 19.79 -14.60
CA GLN A 248 -1.17 21.25 -14.61
C GLN A 248 -2.65 21.64 -14.75
N LYS A 249 -3.39 20.98 -15.66
CA LYS A 249 -4.83 21.17 -15.81
C LYS A 249 -5.56 20.88 -14.49
N LEU A 250 -5.23 19.76 -13.84
CA LEU A 250 -5.84 19.39 -12.55
C LEU A 250 -5.55 20.43 -11.48
N LEU A 251 -4.31 20.89 -11.35
CA LEU A 251 -3.93 21.94 -10.40
C LEU A 251 -4.69 23.24 -10.65
N ARG A 252 -4.80 23.68 -11.92
CA ARG A 252 -5.62 24.84 -12.31
C ARG A 252 -7.07 24.68 -11.90
N TRP A 253 -7.68 23.55 -12.28
CA TRP A 253 -9.07 23.26 -11.96
C TRP A 253 -9.34 23.25 -10.46
N ILE A 254 -8.39 22.77 -9.66
CA ILE A 254 -8.46 22.86 -8.21
C ILE A 254 -8.42 24.32 -7.76
N CYS A 255 -7.43 25.10 -8.18
CA CYS A 255 -7.27 26.52 -7.80
C CYS A 255 -8.50 27.36 -8.17
N GLU A 256 -9.03 27.16 -9.38
CA GLU A 256 -10.19 27.87 -9.94
C GLU A 256 -11.53 27.36 -9.40
N LYS A 257 -11.54 26.27 -8.62
CA LYS A 257 -12.75 25.57 -8.16
C LYS A 257 -13.69 25.19 -9.32
N HIS A 258 -13.12 24.57 -10.37
CA HIS A 258 -13.84 24.11 -11.56
C HIS A 258 -15.08 23.29 -11.22
N GLN A 259 -16.20 23.60 -11.88
CA GLN A 259 -17.48 22.92 -11.68
C GLN A 259 -17.82 22.08 -12.91
N PRO A 260 -18.38 20.87 -12.74
CA PRO A 260 -18.70 20.22 -11.46
C PRO A 260 -17.46 19.66 -10.75
N VAL A 261 -17.46 19.64 -9.41
CA VAL A 261 -16.32 19.15 -8.61
C VAL A 261 -16.01 17.67 -8.87
N GLU A 262 -17.01 16.90 -9.29
CA GLU A 262 -16.91 15.51 -9.68
C GLU A 262 -15.95 15.31 -10.87
N GLU A 263 -15.86 16.27 -11.79
CA GLU A 263 -14.88 16.23 -12.89
C GLU A 263 -13.45 16.36 -12.36
N VAL A 264 -13.22 17.25 -11.39
CA VAL A 264 -11.90 17.42 -10.75
C VAL A 264 -11.51 16.15 -10.01
N ARG A 265 -12.47 15.54 -9.29
CA ARG A 265 -12.28 14.26 -8.60
C ARG A 265 -11.95 13.14 -9.58
N LYS A 266 -12.66 13.08 -10.71
CA LYS A 266 -12.42 12.08 -11.77
C LYS A 266 -11.01 12.21 -12.35
N GLU A 267 -10.55 13.43 -12.62
CA GLU A 267 -9.19 13.66 -13.15
C GLU A 267 -8.11 13.28 -12.13
N PHE A 268 -8.33 13.54 -10.84
CA PHE A 268 -7.46 13.03 -9.79
C PHE A 268 -7.45 11.49 -9.74
N ASN A 269 -8.61 10.84 -9.87
CA ASN A 269 -8.71 9.37 -9.90
C ASN A 269 -8.03 8.77 -11.13
N ASN A 270 -8.10 9.44 -12.30
CA ASN A 270 -7.40 9.03 -13.52
C ASN A 270 -5.87 9.00 -13.36
N LEU A 271 -5.32 9.78 -12.41
CA LEU A 271 -3.90 9.70 -12.04
C LEU A 271 -3.65 8.62 -10.99
N SER A 272 -4.51 8.54 -9.97
CA SER A 272 -4.23 7.76 -8.75
C SER A 272 -4.66 6.30 -8.78
N VAL A 273 -5.56 5.93 -9.69
CA VAL A 273 -6.12 4.58 -9.79
C VAL A 273 -5.69 3.94 -11.11
N ASP A 274 -5.22 2.69 -11.04
CA ASP A 274 -4.97 1.89 -12.23
C ASP A 274 -6.24 1.18 -12.69
N THR A 275 -6.80 1.62 -13.82
CA THR A 275 -7.95 0.96 -14.45
C THR A 275 -7.54 -0.12 -15.46
N SER A 276 -6.24 -0.28 -15.74
CA SER A 276 -5.71 -1.25 -16.71
C SER A 276 -5.41 -2.63 -16.09
N GLY A 277 -5.26 -2.69 -14.76
CA GLY A 277 -4.91 -3.91 -14.04
C GLY A 277 -3.43 -4.28 -14.09
N ALA A 278 -2.57 -3.39 -14.61
CA ALA A 278 -1.11 -3.57 -14.68
C ALA A 278 -0.39 -3.27 -13.35
N GLY A 279 -1.09 -2.75 -12.34
CA GLY A 279 -0.53 -2.35 -11.06
C GLY A 279 0.25 -1.03 -11.10
N LEU A 280 0.11 -0.23 -12.16
CA LEU A 280 0.90 1.00 -12.36
C LEU A 280 0.01 2.21 -12.71
N PRO A 281 -0.60 2.87 -11.71
CA PRO A 281 -1.29 4.13 -11.91
C PRO A 281 -0.37 5.18 -12.56
N PRO A 282 -0.87 6.01 -13.50
CA PRO A 282 -0.06 7.06 -14.13
C PRO A 282 0.58 8.03 -13.13
N GLY A 283 -0.07 8.24 -11.99
CA GLY A 283 0.39 9.06 -10.89
C GLY A 283 1.59 8.47 -10.13
N HIS A 284 1.69 7.14 -9.95
CA HIS A 284 2.88 6.49 -9.36
C HIS A 284 4.09 6.74 -10.23
N PHE A 285 3.93 6.52 -11.55
CA PHE A 285 4.98 6.80 -12.51
C PHE A 285 5.39 8.27 -12.52
N LEU A 286 4.42 9.19 -12.64
CA LEU A 286 4.70 10.62 -12.75
C LEU A 286 5.35 11.17 -11.47
N SER A 287 4.81 10.85 -10.30
CA SER A 287 5.39 11.31 -9.03
C SER A 287 6.80 10.77 -8.80
N GLY A 288 7.03 9.48 -9.07
CA GLY A 288 8.36 8.86 -8.97
C GLY A 288 9.35 9.45 -9.98
N TYR A 289 8.89 9.74 -11.21
CA TYR A 289 9.68 10.46 -12.21
C TYR A 289 10.08 11.86 -11.73
N MET A 290 9.15 12.62 -11.12
CA MET A 290 9.45 13.97 -10.61
C MET A 290 10.51 13.92 -9.50
N VAL A 291 10.42 12.95 -8.59
CA VAL A 291 11.45 12.73 -7.55
C VAL A 291 12.78 12.34 -8.17
N LYS A 292 12.79 11.45 -9.18
CA LYS A 292 14.00 11.12 -9.96
C LYS A 292 14.66 12.35 -10.57
N VAL A 293 13.88 13.28 -11.12
CA VAL A 293 14.40 14.53 -11.68
C VAL A 293 15.03 15.39 -10.58
N MET A 294 14.36 15.54 -9.44
CA MET A 294 14.89 16.26 -8.28
C MET A 294 16.21 15.65 -7.77
N ASP A 295 16.25 14.33 -7.61
CA ASP A 295 17.38 13.58 -7.02
C ASP A 295 18.61 13.56 -7.93
N LYS A 296 18.41 13.69 -9.25
CA LYS A 296 19.49 13.79 -10.24
C LYS A 296 20.02 15.21 -10.44
N SER A 297 19.36 16.23 -9.88
CA SER A 297 19.83 17.61 -9.97
C SER A 297 20.93 17.89 -8.95
N SER A 298 21.99 18.60 -9.37
CA SER A 298 23.03 19.10 -8.47
C SER A 298 22.54 20.22 -7.54
N ASP A 299 21.42 20.86 -7.88
CA ASP A 299 20.93 22.07 -7.19
C ASP A 299 20.06 21.73 -5.97
N ILE A 300 19.65 20.46 -5.84
CA ILE A 300 18.73 20.01 -4.79
C ILE A 300 19.40 18.90 -3.97
N PRO A 301 19.85 19.20 -2.74
CA PRO A 301 20.34 18.17 -1.85
C PRO A 301 19.26 17.12 -1.53
N LYS A 302 19.62 15.83 -1.54
CA LYS A 302 18.72 14.70 -1.20
C LYS A 302 17.91 14.94 0.09
N LYS A 303 18.51 15.56 1.11
CA LYS A 303 17.82 15.90 2.37
C LYS A 303 16.61 16.84 2.18
N ARG A 304 16.64 17.76 1.20
CA ARG A 304 15.49 18.61 0.89
C ARG A 304 14.35 17.80 0.26
N ILE A 305 14.68 16.83 -0.58
CA ILE A 305 13.71 15.93 -1.24
C ILE A 305 13.04 15.04 -0.19
N ILE A 306 13.82 14.39 0.68
CA ILE A 306 13.31 13.57 1.78
C ILE A 306 12.39 14.38 2.72
N ASN A 307 12.72 15.65 2.96
CA ASN A 307 11.92 16.54 3.82
C ASN A 307 10.56 16.94 3.22
N LEU A 308 10.25 16.57 1.98
CA LEU A 308 8.92 16.79 1.40
C LEU A 308 7.81 16.09 2.20
N VAL A 309 8.08 15.00 2.94
CA VAL A 309 7.07 14.43 3.87
C VAL A 309 6.72 15.35 5.04
N LYS A 310 7.59 16.32 5.38
CA LYS A 310 7.34 17.38 6.37
C LYS A 310 6.76 18.63 5.71
N GLN A 311 7.24 18.96 4.51
CA GLN A 311 6.85 20.15 3.73
C GLN A 311 6.29 19.74 2.36
N PRO A 312 5.10 19.09 2.31
CA PRO A 312 4.59 18.51 1.07
C PRO A 312 4.27 19.56 0.01
N PHE A 313 3.96 20.79 0.42
CA PHE A 313 3.62 21.89 -0.48
C PHE A 313 4.79 22.39 -1.33
N ASP A 314 6.03 22.06 -0.94
CA ASP A 314 7.22 22.46 -1.69
C ASP A 314 7.49 21.52 -2.87
N PHE A 315 6.75 20.40 -3.02
CA PHE A 315 7.04 19.34 -4.00
C PHE A 315 7.16 19.87 -5.43
N PHE A 316 6.18 20.64 -5.89
CA PHE A 316 6.16 21.16 -7.26
C PHE A 316 7.21 22.25 -7.49
N ASP A 317 7.52 23.03 -6.46
CA ASP A 317 8.56 24.05 -6.50
C ASP A 317 9.95 23.42 -6.62
N LEU A 318 10.23 22.39 -5.82
CA LEU A 318 11.47 21.63 -5.92
C LEU A 318 11.60 20.96 -7.29
N TYR A 319 10.52 20.36 -7.79
CA TYR A 319 10.54 19.80 -9.14
C TYR A 319 10.92 20.84 -10.19
N ASN A 320 10.30 22.04 -10.16
CA ASN A 320 10.57 23.08 -11.13
C ASN A 320 12.00 23.62 -11.11
N ILE A 321 12.68 23.57 -9.95
CA ILE A 321 14.11 23.92 -9.87
C ILE A 321 14.96 22.93 -10.67
N ALA A 322 14.65 21.63 -10.61
CA ALA A 322 15.43 20.57 -11.24
C ALA A 322 15.02 20.26 -12.69
N ALA A 323 13.77 20.50 -13.05
CA ALA A 323 13.22 20.14 -14.35
C ALA A 323 13.82 20.97 -15.49
N LYS A 324 13.96 20.34 -16.66
CA LYS A 324 14.27 21.05 -17.91
C LYS A 324 13.12 21.97 -18.28
N GLU A 325 13.41 23.04 -19.02
CA GLU A 325 12.44 24.10 -19.34
C GLU A 325 11.15 23.55 -19.96
N GLU A 326 11.25 22.58 -20.87
CA GLU A 326 10.11 21.94 -21.54
C GLU A 326 9.25 21.03 -20.64
N GLU A 327 9.75 20.67 -19.45
CA GLU A 327 9.07 19.81 -18.48
C GLU A 327 8.63 20.56 -17.21
N LYS A 328 8.98 21.83 -17.07
CA LYS A 328 8.56 22.67 -15.94
C LYS A 328 7.05 22.90 -15.96
N LEU A 329 6.49 22.95 -14.76
CA LEU A 329 5.14 23.46 -14.54
C LEU A 329 5.15 24.98 -14.68
N GLU A 330 4.03 25.57 -15.10
CA GLU A 330 3.93 27.01 -15.27
C GLU A 330 4.16 27.77 -13.94
N ASN A 331 5.08 28.73 -13.92
CA ASN A 331 5.40 29.48 -12.71
C ASN A 331 4.20 30.23 -12.13
N SER A 332 3.34 30.79 -12.99
CA SER A 332 2.11 31.47 -12.57
C SER A 332 1.15 30.54 -11.83
N LEU A 333 1.06 29.27 -12.27
CA LEU A 333 0.27 28.25 -11.60
C LEU A 333 0.86 27.89 -10.23
N LEU A 334 2.19 27.80 -10.11
CA LEU A 334 2.83 27.52 -8.82
C LEU A 334 2.65 28.67 -7.83
N GLU A 335 2.74 29.92 -8.29
CA GLU A 335 2.45 31.10 -7.48
C GLU A 335 1.00 31.11 -6.98
N GLU A 336 0.05 30.85 -7.89
CA GLU A 336 -1.37 30.70 -7.55
C GLU A 336 -1.59 29.58 -6.53
N LEU A 337 -0.95 28.42 -6.74
CA LEU A 337 -1.06 27.28 -5.84
C LEU A 337 -0.60 27.62 -4.41
N ARG A 338 0.53 28.34 -4.26
CA ARG A 338 1.01 28.79 -2.95
C ARG A 338 0.01 29.74 -2.28
N LEU A 339 -0.56 30.67 -3.05
CA LEU A 339 -1.59 31.60 -2.54
C LEU A 339 -2.84 30.84 -2.09
N ILE A 340 -3.29 29.86 -2.87
CA ILE A 340 -4.46 29.02 -2.57
C ILE A 340 -4.23 28.18 -1.31
N VAL A 341 -3.08 27.51 -1.20
CA VAL A 341 -2.71 26.75 0.01
C VAL A 341 -2.74 27.65 1.23
N ASN A 342 -2.13 28.83 1.17
CA ASN A 342 -2.13 29.77 2.30
C ASN A 342 -3.51 30.37 2.61
N ARG A 343 -4.41 30.45 1.63
CA ARG A 343 -5.76 30.98 1.81
C ARG A 343 -6.72 29.96 2.42
N TRP A 344 -6.54 28.67 2.09
CA TRP A 344 -7.42 27.59 2.53
C TRP A 344 -6.93 26.88 3.81
N CYS A 345 -5.69 27.12 4.23
CA CYS A 345 -5.14 26.69 5.51
C CYS A 345 -5.21 27.81 6.55
#